data_AF-K5E8C0-F1
#
_entry.id   AF-K5E8C0-F1
#
_cell.length_a   1.000
_cell.length_b   1.000
_cell.length_c   1.000
_cell.angle_alpha   90.00
_cell.angle_beta   90.00
_cell.angle_gamma   90.00
#
_symmetry.space_group_name_H-M   'P 1'
#
loop_
_entity.id
_entity.type
_entity.pdbx_description
1 polymer ?
#
loop_
_entity_poly.entity_id
_entity_poly.type
_entity_poly.pdbx_seq_one_letter_code
_entity_poly.pdbx_strand_id
1 'polypeptide(L)'
;MNDSPDSEQVTNSDSLTMRLRDPLLFLFGVESSIRRVLRCRLSLLLAFALVATAAMAREYDAVSWMHAPQDLLGPFAASLVICTVLFFTVQICLAVTGVKRDPQSDRIRDYRVFLVGYWMTAPLAWLYAIPIETMAGEVVSLRFNLTLLSIVSIWRVLLFSRVVAIQFGLRWWVPLFWILVPCMVIAFFALISAQLSMVSLMGGIRLTQTQQILVNYQSTVAGGCFYGIIPVLLVALVSIGTSSNPKHRFEEVGRGNVSMPKSVWLWPTVSGALLLFAATLFQPNLNRSTEVDLLLREGAIEEAIATMQAAGEDAYPVVWDPPPKHPDRGDGFPEISLIADAIQATNAERWIVDRLMVQADEIAMRQEGWYQGTGSLEYLRERLQFEDEETLDGMLVPFQKLRELKVGDQKTRQHREELIEIIEEAREAVIQAKEAKASEGSTEDEDVAENQVTETTGPVVSDEQSSE
;
A
#
# COMPACT_ATOMS: atom_id res chain seq x y z
N MET A 1 -0.22 -74.62 -7.12
CA MET A 1 0.13 -73.36 -6.44
C MET A 1 0.40 -72.35 -7.54
N ASN A 2 -0.66 -71.68 -7.99
CA ASN A 2 -0.62 -70.62 -9.02
C ASN A 2 -0.92 -69.31 -8.28
N ASP A 3 0.11 -68.53 -7.99
CA ASP A 3 -0.06 -67.15 -7.54
C ASP A 3 -0.59 -66.34 -8.72
N SER A 4 -1.82 -65.89 -8.61
CA SER A 4 -2.50 -65.09 -9.64
C SER A 4 -2.15 -63.60 -9.42
N PRO A 5 -1.41 -62.93 -10.33
CA PRO A 5 -0.98 -61.54 -10.18
C PRO A 5 -2.07 -60.49 -10.50
N ASP A 6 -3.33 -60.90 -10.66
CA ASP A 6 -4.38 -60.04 -11.25
C ASP A 6 -5.21 -59.22 -10.24
N SER A 7 -4.95 -59.29 -8.93
CA SER A 7 -5.75 -58.57 -7.93
C SER A 7 -5.23 -57.19 -7.49
N GLU A 8 -4.05 -56.73 -7.94
CA GLU A 8 -3.47 -55.44 -7.52
C GLU A 8 -3.74 -54.25 -8.46
N GLN A 9 -4.38 -54.44 -9.62
CA GLN A 9 -4.61 -53.35 -10.59
C GLN A 9 -5.91 -52.55 -10.40
N VAL A 10 -6.83 -52.97 -9.53
CA VAL A 10 -8.21 -52.44 -9.52
C VAL A 10 -8.44 -51.21 -8.62
N THR A 11 -7.49 -50.78 -7.80
CA THR A 11 -7.68 -49.62 -6.90
C THR A 11 -7.00 -48.31 -7.32
N ASN A 12 -6.26 -48.29 -8.43
CA ASN A 12 -5.55 -47.08 -8.88
C ASN A 12 -6.38 -46.10 -9.73
N SER A 13 -7.57 -46.48 -10.20
CA SER A 13 -8.43 -45.61 -11.02
C SER A 13 -9.14 -44.50 -10.24
N ASP A 14 -9.41 -44.70 -8.94
CA ASP A 14 -9.99 -43.69 -8.02
C ASP A 14 -9.05 -42.52 -7.67
N SER A 15 -7.83 -42.53 -8.22
CA SER A 15 -6.79 -41.52 -8.01
C SER A 15 -6.86 -40.33 -8.99
N LEU A 16 -7.70 -40.39 -10.04
CA LEU A 16 -7.62 -39.49 -11.20
C LEU A 16 -8.68 -38.37 -11.25
N THR A 17 -9.58 -38.26 -10.28
CA THR A 17 -10.58 -37.17 -10.21
C THR A 17 -10.31 -36.22 -9.05
N MET A 18 -10.37 -34.92 -9.29
CA MET A 18 -10.28 -33.91 -8.24
C MET A 18 -11.52 -33.99 -7.33
N ARG A 19 -11.31 -34.03 -6.01
CA ARG A 19 -12.39 -34.14 -5.02
C ARG A 19 -12.74 -32.75 -4.47
N LEU A 20 -13.98 -32.58 -3.98
CA LEU A 20 -14.42 -31.33 -3.34
C LEU A 20 -13.50 -30.91 -2.17
N ARG A 21 -12.92 -31.88 -1.45
CA ARG A 21 -11.99 -31.62 -0.33
C ARG A 21 -10.58 -31.23 -0.77
N ASP A 22 -10.23 -31.38 -2.05
CA ASP A 22 -8.85 -31.19 -2.50
C ASP A 22 -8.37 -29.74 -2.36
N PRO A 23 -9.15 -28.68 -2.68
CA PRO A 23 -8.75 -27.30 -2.41
C PRO A 23 -8.47 -27.03 -0.94
N LEU A 24 -9.28 -27.55 -0.02
CA LEU A 24 -9.06 -27.37 1.42
C LEU A 24 -7.83 -28.15 1.90
N LEU A 25 -7.70 -29.41 1.51
CA LEU A 25 -6.52 -30.22 1.84
C LEU A 25 -5.24 -29.69 1.19
N PHE A 26 -5.34 -29.01 0.05
CA PHE A 26 -4.24 -28.26 -0.56
C PHE A 26 -3.74 -27.18 0.40
N LEU A 27 -4.63 -26.40 1.03
CA LEU A 27 -4.24 -25.37 2.00
C LEU A 27 -3.51 -25.93 3.23
N PHE A 28 -3.76 -27.19 3.59
CA PHE A 28 -3.03 -27.91 4.63
C PHE A 28 -1.75 -28.61 4.15
N GLY A 29 -1.41 -28.47 2.87
CA GLY A 29 -0.21 -29.05 2.29
C GLY A 29 -0.30 -30.56 2.03
N VAL A 30 -1.49 -31.15 1.93
CA VAL A 30 -1.60 -32.59 1.66
C VAL A 30 -1.09 -32.92 0.26
N GLU A 31 -0.04 -33.74 0.19
CA GLU A 31 0.68 -34.03 -1.05
C GLU A 31 -0.22 -34.58 -2.15
N SER A 32 -1.10 -35.53 -1.83
CA SER A 32 -1.98 -36.14 -2.82
C SER A 32 -2.94 -35.12 -3.45
N SER A 33 -3.42 -34.15 -2.67
CA SER A 33 -4.29 -33.07 -3.13
C SER A 33 -3.53 -32.07 -3.99
N ILE A 34 -2.29 -31.71 -3.60
CA ILE A 34 -1.40 -30.86 -4.40
C ILE A 34 -1.17 -31.50 -5.78
N ARG A 35 -0.77 -32.78 -5.83
CA ARG A 35 -0.54 -33.48 -7.10
C ARG A 35 -1.80 -33.50 -7.99
N ARG A 36 -3.00 -33.72 -7.41
CA ARG A 36 -4.27 -33.71 -8.17
C ARG A 36 -4.60 -32.33 -8.74
N VAL A 37 -4.45 -31.27 -7.94
CA VAL A 37 -4.72 -29.88 -8.35
C VAL A 37 -3.76 -29.43 -9.46
N LEU A 38 -2.45 -29.73 -9.31
CA LEU A 38 -1.43 -29.36 -10.29
C LEU A 38 -1.57 -30.10 -11.64
N ARG A 39 -2.15 -31.31 -11.63
CA ARG A 39 -2.42 -32.10 -12.86
C ARG A 39 -3.68 -31.65 -13.59
N CYS A 40 -4.61 -30.99 -12.92
CA CYS A 40 -5.85 -30.54 -13.56
C CYS A 40 -5.58 -29.32 -14.46
N ARG A 41 -6.11 -29.28 -15.69
CA ARG A 41 -5.97 -28.10 -16.57
C ARG A 41 -6.87 -26.94 -16.15
N LEU A 42 -8.05 -27.26 -15.62
CA LEU A 42 -9.05 -26.28 -15.19
C LEU A 42 -8.72 -25.68 -13.81
N SER A 43 -7.71 -26.20 -13.10
CA SER A 43 -7.29 -25.64 -11.82
C SER A 43 -6.75 -24.21 -11.94
N LEU A 44 -6.28 -23.79 -13.12
CA LEU A 44 -5.90 -22.39 -13.36
C LEU A 44 -7.11 -21.45 -13.28
N LEU A 45 -8.24 -21.83 -13.88
CA LEU A 45 -9.48 -21.04 -13.78
C LEU A 45 -10.04 -21.07 -12.36
N LEU A 46 -9.97 -22.22 -11.69
CA LEU A 46 -10.36 -22.34 -10.28
C LEU A 46 -9.50 -21.42 -9.39
N ALA A 47 -8.18 -21.48 -9.54
CA ALA A 47 -7.24 -20.67 -8.77
C ALA A 47 -7.44 -19.17 -9.04
N PHE A 48 -7.67 -18.80 -10.30
CA PHE A 48 -8.02 -17.43 -10.68
C PHE A 48 -9.31 -16.94 -9.98
N ALA A 49 -10.38 -17.74 -10.00
CA ALA A 49 -11.62 -17.40 -9.31
C ALA A 49 -11.43 -17.27 -7.79
N LEU A 50 -10.60 -18.13 -7.19
CA LEU A 50 -10.24 -18.04 -5.77
C LEU A 50 -9.43 -16.79 -5.45
N VAL A 51 -8.49 -16.38 -6.30
CA VAL A 51 -7.78 -15.10 -6.17
C VAL A 51 -8.76 -13.93 -6.28
N ALA A 52 -9.75 -14.00 -7.18
CA ALA A 52 -10.80 -12.96 -7.28
C ALA A 52 -11.54 -12.81 -5.96
N THR A 53 -11.99 -13.92 -5.38
CA THR A 53 -12.69 -13.87 -4.09
C THR A 53 -11.76 -13.41 -2.96
N ALA A 54 -10.47 -13.74 -3.00
CA ALA A 54 -9.50 -13.26 -2.01
C ALA A 54 -9.24 -11.75 -2.14
N ALA A 55 -9.20 -11.22 -3.37
CA ALA A 55 -9.08 -9.79 -3.62
C ALA A 55 -10.34 -9.04 -3.15
N MET A 56 -11.54 -9.57 -3.46
CA MET A 56 -12.79 -9.04 -2.93
C MET A 56 -12.80 -9.05 -1.39
N ALA A 57 -12.39 -10.15 -0.77
CA ALA A 57 -12.35 -10.27 0.68
C ALA A 57 -11.36 -9.30 1.35
N ARG A 58 -10.39 -8.76 0.61
CA ARG A 58 -9.43 -7.78 1.11
C ARG A 58 -9.92 -6.35 0.98
N GLU A 59 -10.72 -6.05 -0.04
CA GLU A 59 -11.07 -4.68 -0.43
C GLU A 59 -12.56 -4.35 -0.20
N TYR A 60 -13.38 -5.28 0.34
CA TYR A 60 -14.83 -5.08 0.45
C TYR A 60 -15.23 -3.99 1.46
N ASP A 61 -14.39 -3.77 2.47
CA ASP A 61 -14.57 -2.81 3.57
C ASP A 61 -13.72 -1.54 3.40
N ALA A 62 -12.72 -1.56 2.52
CA ALA A 62 -11.83 -0.43 2.29
C ALA A 62 -12.22 0.41 1.05
N VAL A 63 -12.70 -0.22 -0.02
CA VAL A 63 -12.91 0.45 -1.32
C VAL A 63 -14.30 0.19 -1.87
N SER A 64 -14.93 1.24 -2.37
CA SER A 64 -16.18 1.11 -3.12
C SER A 64 -15.91 0.52 -4.51
N TRP A 65 -16.41 -0.69 -4.77
CA TRP A 65 -16.16 -1.42 -6.01
C TRP A 65 -16.79 -0.77 -7.25
N MET A 66 -17.86 -0.01 -7.06
CA MET A 66 -18.57 0.66 -8.15
C MET A 66 -17.78 1.85 -8.69
N HIS A 67 -17.05 2.53 -7.82
CA HIS A 67 -16.33 3.76 -8.14
C HIS A 67 -14.87 3.50 -8.56
N ALA A 68 -14.23 2.46 -8.00
CA ALA A 68 -12.85 2.12 -8.31
C ALA A 68 -12.65 0.61 -8.62
N PRO A 69 -13.25 0.08 -9.69
CA PRO A 69 -13.11 -1.34 -10.04
C PRO A 69 -11.67 -1.77 -10.36
N GLN A 70 -10.81 -0.81 -10.73
CA GLN A 70 -9.38 -1.05 -10.99
C GLN A 70 -8.61 -1.52 -9.76
N ASP A 71 -9.05 -1.16 -8.55
CA ASP A 71 -8.34 -1.51 -7.32
C ASP A 71 -8.44 -3.03 -7.05
N LEU A 72 -9.51 -3.67 -7.53
CA LEU A 72 -9.63 -5.14 -7.52
C LEU A 72 -8.61 -5.82 -8.44
N LEU A 73 -8.10 -5.14 -9.48
CA LEU A 73 -7.08 -5.68 -10.39
C LEU A 73 -5.66 -5.56 -9.83
N GLY A 74 -5.42 -4.63 -8.90
CA GLY A 74 -4.11 -4.40 -8.29
C GLY A 74 -3.50 -5.66 -7.67
N PRO A 75 -4.19 -6.37 -6.76
CA PRO A 75 -3.72 -7.61 -6.17
C PRO A 75 -3.40 -8.71 -7.20
N PHE A 76 -4.17 -8.78 -8.30
CA PHE A 76 -3.91 -9.74 -9.37
C PHE A 76 -2.60 -9.42 -10.10
N ALA A 77 -2.43 -8.18 -10.55
CA ALA A 77 -1.23 -7.74 -11.24
C ALA A 77 0.01 -7.96 -10.36
N ALA A 78 -0.05 -7.54 -9.10
CA ALA A 78 1.02 -7.77 -8.12
C ALA A 78 1.33 -9.26 -7.95
N SER A 79 0.30 -10.11 -7.83
CA SER A 79 0.48 -11.57 -7.68
C SER A 79 1.18 -12.21 -8.90
N LEU A 80 0.88 -11.74 -10.11
CA LEU A 80 1.46 -12.24 -11.35
C LEU A 80 2.93 -11.84 -11.46
N VAL A 81 3.25 -10.58 -11.14
CA VAL A 81 4.64 -10.08 -11.13
C VAL A 81 5.47 -10.87 -10.12
N ILE A 82 5.00 -10.99 -8.87
CA ILE A 82 5.72 -11.73 -7.81
C ILE A 82 5.90 -13.20 -8.21
N CYS A 83 4.85 -13.86 -8.69
CA CYS A 83 4.94 -15.26 -9.13
C CYS A 83 5.97 -15.45 -10.24
N THR A 84 6.04 -14.49 -11.17
CA THR A 84 7.01 -14.49 -12.28
C THR A 84 8.45 -14.37 -11.78
N VAL A 85 8.73 -13.43 -10.87
CA VAL A 85 10.05 -13.29 -10.24
C VAL A 85 10.45 -14.59 -9.53
N LEU A 86 9.55 -15.15 -8.71
CA LEU A 86 9.80 -16.40 -7.98
C LEU A 86 10.05 -17.58 -8.92
N PHE A 87 9.30 -17.67 -10.02
CA PHE A 87 9.50 -18.71 -11.02
C PHE A 87 10.90 -18.62 -11.61
N PHE A 88 11.33 -17.44 -12.06
CA PHE A 88 12.66 -17.24 -12.60
C PHE A 88 13.76 -17.59 -11.59
N THR A 89 13.62 -17.18 -10.32
CA THR A 89 14.58 -17.57 -9.26
C THR A 89 14.67 -19.08 -9.12
N VAL A 90 13.55 -19.78 -9.02
CA VAL A 90 13.53 -21.26 -8.94
C VAL A 90 14.14 -21.89 -10.18
N GLN A 91 13.87 -21.36 -11.38
CA GLN A 91 14.47 -21.85 -12.63
C GLN A 91 15.98 -21.67 -12.67
N ILE A 92 16.50 -20.53 -12.19
CA ILE A 92 17.94 -20.29 -12.08
C ILE A 92 18.57 -21.27 -11.08
N CYS A 93 17.97 -21.45 -9.90
CA CYS A 93 18.46 -22.42 -8.92
C CYS A 93 18.46 -23.86 -9.46
N LEU A 94 17.40 -24.26 -10.16
CA LEU A 94 17.32 -25.56 -10.83
C LEU A 94 18.40 -25.73 -11.91
N ALA A 95 18.69 -24.69 -12.69
CA ALA A 95 19.77 -24.72 -13.68
C ALA A 95 21.16 -24.85 -13.02
N VAL A 96 21.41 -24.12 -11.93
CA VAL A 96 22.69 -24.15 -11.19
C VAL A 96 22.92 -25.49 -10.49
N THR A 97 21.87 -26.12 -9.96
CA THR A 97 21.98 -27.45 -9.33
C THR A 97 22.30 -28.59 -10.32
N GLY A 98 22.26 -28.33 -11.64
CA GLY A 98 22.48 -29.35 -12.66
C GLY A 98 21.36 -30.39 -12.71
N VAL A 99 20.19 -30.08 -12.16
CA VAL A 99 19.03 -30.96 -12.20
C VAL A 99 18.58 -31.08 -13.65
N LYS A 100 18.95 -32.21 -14.28
CA LYS A 100 18.44 -32.59 -15.60
C LYS A 100 16.91 -32.64 -15.54
N ARG A 101 16.28 -31.65 -16.16
CA ARG A 101 14.85 -31.55 -16.40
C ARG A 101 14.44 -32.59 -17.44
N ASP A 102 13.21 -33.09 -17.36
CA ASP A 102 12.65 -33.88 -18.45
C ASP A 102 12.74 -33.05 -19.76
N PRO A 103 13.44 -33.53 -20.81
CA PRO A 103 13.55 -32.82 -22.09
C PRO A 103 12.19 -32.60 -22.76
N GLN A 104 11.14 -33.31 -22.34
CA GLN A 104 9.78 -33.08 -22.81
C GLN A 104 9.03 -31.99 -22.04
N SER A 105 9.57 -31.44 -20.94
CA SER A 105 8.88 -30.38 -20.20
C SER A 105 8.88 -29.05 -20.97
N ASP A 106 7.70 -28.47 -21.13
CA ASP A 106 7.51 -27.15 -21.73
C ASP A 106 7.56 -26.09 -20.61
N ARG A 107 8.40 -25.06 -20.78
CA ARG A 107 8.57 -23.97 -19.80
C ARG A 107 7.26 -23.25 -19.53
N ILE A 108 6.41 -23.08 -20.54
CA ILE A 108 5.11 -22.41 -20.40
C ILE A 108 4.19 -23.24 -19.52
N ARG A 109 4.19 -24.57 -19.72
CA ARG A 109 3.41 -25.49 -18.89
C ARG A 109 3.88 -25.45 -17.44
N ASP A 110 5.18 -25.45 -17.20
CA ASP A 110 5.73 -25.44 -15.85
C ASP A 110 5.46 -24.12 -15.13
N TYR A 111 5.51 -22.99 -15.86
CA TYR A 111 5.06 -21.70 -15.35
C TYR A 111 3.58 -21.71 -15.00
N ARG A 112 2.71 -22.27 -15.85
CA ARG A 112 1.27 -22.40 -15.54
C ARG A 112 1.02 -23.24 -14.30
N VAL A 113 1.69 -24.38 -14.15
CA VAL A 113 1.57 -25.25 -12.97
C VAL A 113 2.07 -24.52 -11.71
N PHE A 114 3.18 -23.79 -11.82
CA PHE A 114 3.73 -22.97 -10.75
C PHE A 114 2.76 -21.85 -10.33
N LEU A 115 2.16 -21.17 -11.31
CA LEU A 115 1.15 -20.13 -11.11
C LEU A 115 -0.11 -20.67 -10.43
N VAL A 116 -0.62 -21.84 -10.86
CA VAL A 116 -1.72 -22.55 -10.17
C VAL A 116 -1.34 -22.79 -8.71
N GLY A 117 -0.14 -23.34 -8.47
CA GLY A 117 0.36 -23.61 -7.13
C GLY A 117 0.40 -22.36 -6.25
N TYR A 118 0.82 -21.23 -6.82
CA TYR A 118 0.90 -19.94 -6.14
C TYR A 118 -0.49 -19.35 -5.86
N TRP A 119 -1.39 -19.31 -6.85
CA TRP A 119 -2.73 -18.77 -6.71
C TRP A 119 -3.66 -19.61 -5.84
N MET A 120 -3.47 -20.94 -5.79
CA MET A 120 -4.23 -21.81 -4.88
C MET A 120 -3.93 -21.54 -3.39
N THR A 121 -2.92 -20.73 -3.07
CA THR A 121 -2.66 -20.25 -1.70
C THR A 121 -3.45 -18.99 -1.33
N ALA A 122 -4.10 -18.33 -2.30
CA ALA A 122 -4.83 -17.08 -2.08
C ALA A 122 -6.02 -17.18 -1.10
N PRO A 123 -6.79 -18.30 -1.01
CA PRO A 123 -7.90 -18.42 -0.05
C PRO A 123 -7.52 -18.21 1.42
N LEU A 124 -6.23 -18.33 1.79
CA LEU A 124 -5.77 -18.00 3.15
C LEU A 124 -6.05 -16.54 3.51
N ALA A 125 -6.21 -15.67 2.50
CA ALA A 125 -6.57 -14.28 2.69
C ALA A 125 -7.98 -14.07 3.24
N TRP A 126 -8.89 -15.03 3.06
CA TRP A 126 -10.23 -14.93 3.64
C TRP A 126 -10.22 -14.86 5.17
N LEU A 127 -9.16 -15.36 5.82
CA LEU A 127 -9.05 -15.32 7.27
C LEU A 127 -8.98 -13.89 7.81
N TYR A 128 -8.31 -12.98 7.09
CA TYR A 128 -8.17 -11.58 7.54
C TYR A 128 -9.28 -10.66 7.02
N ALA A 129 -10.19 -11.19 6.22
CA ALA A 129 -11.40 -10.47 5.78
C ALA A 129 -12.43 -10.30 6.90
N ILE A 130 -12.14 -10.75 8.13
CA ILE A 130 -13.05 -10.61 9.26
C ILE A 130 -13.02 -9.14 9.71
N PRO A 131 -14.16 -8.43 9.78
CA PRO A 131 -14.21 -6.99 10.04
C PRO A 131 -14.02 -6.67 11.53
N ILE A 132 -12.81 -6.92 12.04
CA ILE A 132 -12.49 -6.81 13.48
C ILE A 132 -12.53 -5.36 13.95
N GLU A 133 -12.39 -4.41 13.04
CA GLU A 133 -12.53 -2.98 13.28
C GLU A 133 -13.92 -2.61 13.82
N THR A 134 -14.95 -3.39 13.46
CA THR A 134 -16.31 -3.19 14.00
C THR A 134 -16.51 -3.81 15.38
N MET A 135 -15.63 -4.73 15.79
CA MET A 135 -15.77 -5.53 17.01
C MET A 135 -14.84 -5.08 18.14
N ALA A 136 -13.73 -4.42 17.81
CA ALA A 136 -12.68 -4.05 18.75
C ALA A 136 -12.17 -2.63 18.47
N GLY A 137 -11.63 -1.96 19.50
CA GLY A 137 -11.03 -0.64 19.33
C GLY A 137 -9.83 -0.66 18.38
N GLU A 138 -9.54 0.49 17.76
CA GLU A 138 -8.57 0.67 16.67
C GLU A 138 -7.19 0.04 16.92
N VAL A 139 -6.64 0.20 18.14
CA VAL A 139 -5.33 -0.36 18.49
C VAL A 139 -5.36 -1.89 18.55
N VAL A 140 -6.46 -2.47 19.02
CA VAL A 140 -6.63 -3.92 19.15
C VAL A 140 -6.90 -4.55 17.79
N SER A 141 -7.77 -3.93 16.98
CA SER A 141 -8.05 -4.38 15.62
C SER A 141 -6.79 -4.35 14.75
N LEU A 142 -6.00 -3.28 14.81
CA LEU A 142 -4.73 -3.17 14.08
C LEU A 142 -3.75 -4.29 14.48
N ARG A 143 -3.54 -4.51 15.78
CA ARG A 143 -2.64 -5.57 16.28
C ARG A 143 -3.10 -6.95 15.83
N PHE A 144 -4.40 -7.21 15.89
CA PHE A 144 -4.95 -8.48 15.46
C PHE A 144 -4.75 -8.68 13.95
N ASN A 145 -5.07 -7.68 13.14
CA ASN A 145 -4.92 -7.74 11.69
C ASN A 145 -3.44 -7.99 11.30
N LEU A 146 -2.51 -7.24 11.87
CA LEU A 146 -1.07 -7.45 11.66
C LEU A 146 -0.58 -8.84 12.07
N THR A 147 -1.05 -9.34 13.23
CA THR A 147 -0.71 -10.70 13.69
C THR A 147 -1.25 -11.76 12.76
N LEU A 148 -2.49 -11.61 12.29
CA LEU A 148 -3.11 -12.56 11.39
C LEU A 148 -2.44 -12.55 10.01
N LEU A 149 -2.09 -11.37 9.48
CA LEU A 149 -1.30 -11.23 8.26
C LEU A 149 0.08 -11.90 8.40
N SER A 150 0.72 -11.79 9.57
CA SER A 150 1.96 -12.51 9.86
C SER A 150 1.80 -14.02 9.77
N ILE A 151 0.77 -14.57 10.43
CA ILE A 151 0.50 -16.00 10.44
C ILE A 151 0.18 -16.51 9.03
N VAL A 152 -0.70 -15.80 8.32
CA VAL A 152 -1.12 -16.13 6.95
C VAL A 152 0.06 -16.06 5.98
N SER A 153 0.92 -15.03 6.08
CA SER A 153 2.09 -14.91 5.19
C SER A 153 3.11 -16.03 5.42
N ILE A 154 3.41 -16.39 6.67
CA ILE A 154 4.29 -17.53 7.00
C ILE A 154 3.70 -18.82 6.44
N TRP A 155 2.42 -19.07 6.71
CA TRP A 155 1.73 -20.26 6.20
C TRP A 155 1.77 -20.33 4.68
N ARG A 156 1.54 -19.21 3.99
CA ARG A 156 1.57 -19.11 2.52
C ARG A 156 2.93 -19.47 1.95
N VAL A 157 4.02 -18.98 2.54
CA VAL A 157 5.40 -19.29 2.09
C VAL A 157 5.74 -20.77 2.33
N LEU A 158 5.38 -21.32 3.49
CA LEU A 158 5.56 -22.74 3.81
C LEU A 158 4.77 -23.65 2.87
N LEU A 159 3.51 -23.29 2.60
CA LEU A 159 2.67 -24.04 1.69
C LEU A 159 3.20 -23.96 0.25
N PHE A 160 3.55 -22.77 -0.22
CA PHE A 160 4.03 -22.59 -1.58
C PHE A 160 5.36 -23.28 -1.82
N SER A 161 6.29 -23.21 -0.87
CA SER A 161 7.55 -23.97 -0.94
C SER A 161 7.32 -25.47 -0.97
N ARG A 162 6.34 -25.99 -0.22
CA ARG A 162 5.93 -27.40 -0.31
C ARG A 162 5.35 -27.76 -1.68
N VAL A 163 4.56 -26.88 -2.28
CA VAL A 163 4.01 -27.07 -3.63
C VAL A 163 5.15 -27.15 -4.66
N VAL A 164 6.12 -26.24 -4.60
CA VAL A 164 7.31 -26.26 -5.46
C VAL A 164 8.15 -27.52 -5.22
N ALA A 165 8.29 -27.96 -3.98
CA ALA A 165 8.98 -29.20 -3.64
C ALA A 165 8.33 -30.41 -4.32
N ILE A 166 7.00 -30.50 -4.29
CA ILE A 166 6.24 -31.58 -4.93
C ILE A 166 6.29 -31.46 -6.45
N GLN A 167 6.21 -30.25 -7.00
CA GLN A 167 6.26 -30.02 -8.45
C GLN A 167 7.58 -30.51 -9.06
N PHE A 168 8.71 -30.20 -8.42
CA PHE A 168 10.05 -30.50 -8.93
C PHE A 168 10.72 -31.71 -8.26
N GLY A 169 10.01 -32.42 -7.38
CA GLY A 169 10.55 -33.59 -6.67
C GLY A 169 11.73 -33.28 -5.74
N LEU A 170 11.78 -32.08 -5.16
CA LEU A 170 12.84 -31.60 -4.27
C LEU A 170 12.50 -31.87 -2.80
N ARG A 171 13.52 -31.86 -1.93
CA ARG A 171 13.33 -31.87 -0.46
C ARG A 171 12.69 -30.54 -0.05
N TRP A 172 11.65 -30.55 0.78
CA TRP A 172 10.81 -29.36 1.04
C TRP A 172 11.54 -28.11 1.56
N TRP A 173 12.63 -28.28 2.31
CA TRP A 173 13.42 -27.15 2.80
C TRP A 173 14.27 -26.48 1.72
N VAL A 174 14.62 -27.17 0.62
CA VAL A 174 15.41 -26.58 -0.48
C VAL A 174 14.65 -25.44 -1.18
N PRO A 175 13.44 -25.65 -1.73
CA PRO A 175 12.67 -24.57 -2.34
C PRO A 175 12.20 -23.54 -1.31
N LEU A 176 12.09 -23.89 -0.02
CA LEU A 176 11.79 -22.92 1.03
C LEU A 176 12.83 -21.78 1.04
N PHE A 177 14.12 -22.11 1.11
CA PHE A 177 15.16 -21.08 1.11
C PHE A 177 15.29 -20.37 -0.25
N TRP A 178 15.09 -21.08 -1.35
CA TRP A 178 15.11 -20.47 -2.69
C TRP A 178 14.01 -19.43 -2.90
N ILE A 179 12.83 -19.65 -2.32
CA ILE A 179 11.69 -18.72 -2.38
C ILE A 179 11.83 -17.62 -1.32
N LEU A 180 12.38 -17.94 -0.15
CA LEU A 180 12.48 -16.98 0.96
C LEU A 180 13.41 -15.81 0.60
N VAL A 181 14.53 -16.05 -0.11
CA VAL A 181 15.46 -15.00 -0.54
C VAL A 181 14.76 -13.89 -1.36
N PRO A 182 14.15 -14.16 -2.54
CA PRO A 182 13.48 -13.13 -3.33
C PRO A 182 12.26 -12.53 -2.60
N CYS A 183 11.55 -13.31 -1.79
CA CYS A 183 10.46 -12.77 -0.95
C CYS A 183 10.97 -11.73 0.06
N MET A 184 12.11 -11.97 0.72
CA MET A 184 12.73 -11.02 1.65
C MET A 184 13.18 -9.75 0.92
N VAL A 185 13.75 -9.88 -0.27
CA VAL A 185 14.16 -8.73 -1.09
C VAL A 185 12.96 -7.88 -1.48
N ILE A 186 11.91 -8.51 -2.03
CA ILE A 186 10.67 -7.80 -2.43
C ILE A 186 10.02 -7.14 -1.23
N ALA A 187 9.90 -7.85 -0.10
CA ALA A 187 9.32 -7.31 1.13
C ALA A 187 10.13 -6.13 1.67
N PHE A 188 11.46 -6.21 1.65
CA PHE A 188 12.33 -5.12 2.08
C PHE A 188 12.12 -3.86 1.22
N PHE A 189 12.12 -3.98 -0.11
CA PHE A 189 11.88 -2.83 -0.99
C PHE A 189 10.45 -2.28 -0.87
N ALA A 190 9.45 -3.14 -0.75
CA ALA A 190 8.08 -2.72 -0.53
C ALA A 190 7.92 -1.96 0.80
N LEU A 191 8.58 -2.43 1.87
CA LEU A 191 8.56 -1.77 3.18
C LEU A 191 9.36 -0.47 3.19
N ILE A 192 10.51 -0.40 2.51
CA ILE A 192 11.22 0.88 2.36
C ILE A 192 10.39 1.87 1.57
N SER A 193 9.75 1.45 0.48
CA SER A 193 8.87 2.33 -0.29
C SER A 193 7.70 2.84 0.56
N ALA A 194 7.08 1.97 1.35
CA ALA A 194 6.04 2.35 2.30
C ALA A 194 6.57 3.28 3.41
N GLN A 195 7.77 3.01 3.93
CA GLN A 195 8.41 3.84 4.94
C GLN A 195 8.80 5.20 4.39
N LEU A 196 9.29 5.33 3.16
CA LEU A 196 9.61 6.64 2.57
C LEU A 196 8.34 7.50 2.45
N SER A 197 7.21 6.88 2.08
CA SER A 197 5.91 7.56 2.12
C SER A 197 5.54 8.01 3.54
N MET A 198 5.86 7.20 4.57
CA MET A 198 5.55 7.49 5.97
C MET A 198 6.60 8.36 6.70
N VAL A 199 7.84 8.42 6.23
CA VAL A 199 8.91 9.26 6.80
C VAL A 199 8.76 10.69 6.32
N SER A 200 8.17 10.92 5.13
CA SER A 200 7.65 12.25 4.77
C SER A 200 6.64 12.79 5.80
N LEU A 201 5.96 11.88 6.52
CA LEU A 201 5.05 12.16 7.63
C LEU A 201 5.78 12.36 8.98
N MET A 202 6.98 11.79 9.15
CA MET A 202 7.76 11.90 10.40
C MET A 202 8.55 13.21 10.53
N GLY A 203 8.47 14.11 9.55
CA GLY A 203 9.09 15.44 9.58
C GLY A 203 8.55 16.38 10.67
N GLY A 204 7.70 15.90 11.59
CA GLY A 204 7.18 16.68 12.71
C GLY A 204 5.73 16.35 13.11
N ILE A 205 5.02 15.45 12.42
CA ILE A 205 3.63 15.17 12.78
C ILE A 205 3.59 14.25 14.01
N ARG A 206 2.71 14.55 14.96
CA ARG A 206 2.38 13.61 16.04
C ARG A 206 1.66 12.43 15.41
N LEU A 207 2.42 11.37 15.12
CA LEU A 207 1.85 10.09 14.68
C LEU A 207 0.78 9.67 15.67
N THR A 208 -0.39 9.30 15.17
CA THR A 208 -1.39 8.66 16.00
C THR A 208 -0.79 7.37 16.59
N GLN A 209 -1.28 6.92 17.74
CA GLN A 209 -0.77 5.70 18.38
C GLN A 209 -0.82 4.49 17.42
N THR A 210 -1.82 4.44 16.54
CA THR A 210 -1.97 3.42 15.49
C THR A 210 -0.87 3.52 14.44
N GLN A 211 -0.56 4.72 13.95
CA GLN A 211 0.55 4.94 13.02
C GLN A 211 1.90 4.58 13.65
N GLN A 212 2.15 4.93 14.91
CA GLN A 212 3.40 4.55 15.59
C GLN A 212 3.55 3.03 15.70
N ILE A 213 2.47 2.30 15.99
CA ILE A 213 2.48 0.83 16.00
C ILE A 213 2.79 0.29 14.60
N LEU A 214 2.21 0.88 13.55
CA LEU A 214 2.46 0.49 12.17
C LEU A 214 3.91 0.73 11.75
N VAL A 215 4.48 1.91 12.05
CA VAL A 215 5.91 2.23 11.82
C VAL A 215 6.81 1.21 12.52
N ASN A 216 6.56 0.96 13.80
CA ASN A 216 7.37 0.03 14.61
C ASN A 216 7.30 -1.40 14.07
N TYR A 217 6.11 -1.82 13.62
CA TYR A 217 5.93 -3.12 13.02
C TYR A 217 6.66 -3.21 11.67
N GLN A 218 6.49 -2.21 10.79
CA GLN A 218 7.17 -2.14 9.50
C GLN A 218 8.69 -2.12 9.65
N SER A 219 9.23 -1.33 10.59
CA SER A 219 10.67 -1.26 10.86
C SER A 219 11.23 -2.57 11.41
N THR A 220 10.48 -3.24 12.29
CA THR A 220 10.85 -4.57 12.80
C THR A 220 10.91 -5.60 11.67
N VAL A 221 9.90 -5.62 10.80
CA VAL A 221 9.87 -6.56 9.66
C VAL A 221 10.95 -6.22 8.63
N ALA A 222 11.17 -4.95 8.32
CA ALA A 222 12.21 -4.50 7.40
C ALA A 222 13.60 -4.86 7.92
N GLY A 223 13.88 -4.60 9.21
CA GLY A 223 15.10 -5.02 9.88
C GLY A 223 15.26 -6.54 9.87
N GLY A 224 14.18 -7.28 10.15
CA GLY A 224 14.17 -8.75 10.07
C GLY A 224 14.50 -9.28 8.66
N CYS A 225 13.98 -8.66 7.61
CA CYS A 225 14.33 -9.00 6.22
C CYS A 225 15.79 -8.66 5.91
N PHE A 226 16.26 -7.49 6.33
CA PHE A 226 17.62 -7.02 6.07
C PHE A 226 18.68 -7.89 6.75
N TYR A 227 18.52 -8.19 8.04
CA TYR A 227 19.47 -9.05 8.76
C TYR A 227 19.27 -10.53 8.45
N GLY A 228 18.04 -10.95 8.12
CA GLY A 228 17.68 -12.32 7.79
C GLY A 228 18.15 -12.77 6.40
N ILE A 229 18.38 -11.86 5.45
CA ILE A 229 18.72 -12.22 4.08
C ILE A 229 20.06 -12.96 3.98
N ILE A 230 21.08 -12.55 4.75
CA ILE A 230 22.42 -13.15 4.70
C ILE A 230 22.40 -14.62 5.14
N PRO A 231 21.90 -14.99 6.33
CA PRO A 231 21.87 -16.39 6.74
C PRO A 231 20.96 -17.22 5.82
N VAL A 232 19.83 -16.67 5.37
CA VAL A 232 18.93 -17.37 4.44
C VAL A 232 19.59 -17.62 3.08
N LEU A 233 20.35 -16.65 2.57
CA LEU A 233 21.12 -16.78 1.32
C LEU A 233 22.23 -17.83 1.46
N LEU A 234 22.97 -17.83 2.57
CA LEU A 234 24.00 -18.85 2.82
C LEU A 234 23.39 -20.26 2.85
N VAL A 235 22.26 -20.44 3.53
CA VAL A 235 21.56 -21.73 3.55
C VAL A 235 21.01 -22.09 2.17
N ALA A 236 20.51 -21.11 1.40
CA ALA A 236 20.09 -21.33 0.02
C ALA A 236 21.25 -21.82 -0.86
N LEU A 237 22.45 -21.22 -0.75
CA LEU A 237 23.64 -21.65 -1.49
C LEU A 237 24.11 -23.05 -1.07
N VAL A 238 24.11 -23.36 0.22
CA VAL A 238 24.43 -24.71 0.72
C VAL A 238 23.39 -25.74 0.24
N SER A 239 22.11 -25.35 0.17
CA SER A 239 21.04 -26.21 -0.33
C SER A 239 21.22 -26.57 -1.82
N ILE A 240 21.78 -25.66 -2.62
CA ILE A 240 22.13 -25.90 -4.03
C ILE A 240 23.21 -27.00 -4.12
N GLY A 241 24.27 -26.91 -3.31
CA GLY A 241 25.34 -27.91 -3.30
C GLY A 241 24.86 -29.30 -2.88
N THR A 242 24.01 -29.37 -1.85
CA THR A 242 23.49 -30.64 -1.31
C THR A 242 22.40 -31.28 -2.16
N SER A 243 21.68 -30.50 -2.98
CA SER A 243 20.59 -30.99 -3.83
C SER A 243 21.06 -31.72 -5.10
N SER A 244 22.36 -31.75 -5.38
CA SER A 244 22.94 -32.41 -6.56
C SER A 244 22.82 -33.95 -6.55
N ASN A 245 22.42 -34.55 -5.44
CA ASN A 245 22.40 -36.00 -5.28
C ASN A 245 21.17 -36.64 -5.96
N PRO A 246 21.34 -37.45 -7.04
CA PRO A 246 20.24 -37.97 -7.85
C PRO A 246 19.35 -39.01 -7.13
N LYS A 247 19.79 -39.54 -5.98
CA LYS A 247 19.11 -40.63 -5.26
C LYS A 247 17.80 -40.23 -4.57
N HIS A 248 17.49 -38.94 -4.46
CA HIS A 248 16.30 -38.45 -3.75
C HIS A 248 15.23 -37.84 -4.66
N ARG A 249 15.22 -38.18 -5.95
CA ARG A 249 14.21 -37.65 -6.87
C ARG A 249 12.88 -38.36 -6.67
N PHE A 250 11.91 -37.62 -6.17
CA PHE A 250 10.51 -38.05 -6.20
C PHE A 250 9.97 -37.94 -7.62
N GLU A 251 8.99 -38.78 -7.95
CA GLU A 251 8.32 -38.78 -9.24
C GLU A 251 7.74 -37.39 -9.53
N GLU A 252 8.29 -36.71 -10.54
CA GLU A 252 7.79 -35.41 -11.01
C GLU A 252 6.30 -35.52 -11.34
N VAL A 253 5.58 -34.40 -11.26
CA VAL A 253 4.14 -34.38 -11.54
C VAL A 253 3.91 -34.73 -13.01
N GLY A 254 3.70 -36.02 -13.27
CA GLY A 254 3.54 -36.58 -14.61
C GLY A 254 2.41 -35.94 -15.41
N ARG A 255 2.47 -36.10 -16.73
CA ARG A 255 1.44 -35.67 -17.68
C ARG A 255 0.14 -36.46 -17.47
N GLY A 256 -0.70 -36.00 -16.55
CA GLY A 256 -2.03 -36.57 -16.33
C GLY A 256 -3.09 -35.49 -16.44
N ASN A 257 -4.14 -35.70 -17.24
CA ASN A 257 -5.32 -34.84 -17.22
C ASN A 257 -6.27 -35.37 -16.14
N VAL A 258 -6.22 -34.74 -14.96
CA VAL A 258 -7.21 -34.97 -13.90
C VAL A 258 -8.49 -34.21 -14.29
N SER A 259 -9.63 -34.92 -14.34
CA SER A 259 -10.94 -34.31 -14.58
C SER A 259 -11.42 -33.57 -13.32
N MET A 260 -12.03 -32.40 -13.52
CA MET A 260 -12.56 -31.57 -12.43
C MET A 260 -14.09 -31.69 -12.41
N PRO A 261 -14.69 -32.27 -11.36
CA PRO A 261 -16.13 -32.33 -11.25
C PRO A 261 -16.72 -30.94 -10.97
N LYS A 262 -17.98 -30.72 -11.38
CA LYS A 262 -18.69 -29.45 -11.17
C LYS A 262 -18.80 -29.05 -9.70
N SER A 263 -18.80 -30.03 -8.78
CA SER A 263 -18.87 -29.77 -7.34
C SER A 263 -17.70 -28.93 -6.82
N VAL A 264 -16.50 -29.04 -7.39
CA VAL A 264 -15.34 -28.26 -6.94
C VAL A 264 -15.55 -26.75 -7.11
N TRP A 265 -16.37 -26.33 -8.08
CA TRP A 265 -16.75 -24.93 -8.28
C TRP A 265 -17.58 -24.34 -7.14
N LEU A 266 -18.13 -25.16 -6.24
CA LEU A 266 -18.81 -24.68 -5.05
C LEU A 266 -17.92 -23.78 -4.18
N TRP A 267 -16.60 -24.00 -4.16
CA TRP A 267 -15.68 -23.18 -3.37
C TRP A 267 -15.71 -21.69 -3.75
N PRO A 268 -15.31 -21.29 -4.98
CA PRO A 268 -15.37 -19.87 -5.36
C PRO A 268 -16.80 -19.34 -5.46
N THR A 269 -17.80 -20.18 -5.79
CA THR A 269 -19.19 -19.72 -5.87
C THR A 269 -19.76 -19.39 -4.49
N VAL A 270 -19.54 -20.24 -3.48
CA VAL A 270 -20.03 -19.99 -2.12
C VAL A 270 -19.26 -18.84 -1.48
N SER A 271 -17.93 -18.80 -1.61
CA SER A 271 -17.15 -17.67 -1.07
C SER A 271 -17.51 -16.36 -1.76
N GLY A 272 -17.64 -16.36 -3.10
CA GLY A 272 -18.07 -15.20 -3.86
C GLY A 272 -19.45 -14.71 -3.46
N ALA A 273 -20.43 -15.61 -3.29
CA ALA A 273 -21.76 -15.25 -2.83
C ALA A 273 -21.78 -14.67 -1.41
N LEU A 274 -21.01 -15.26 -0.48
CA LEU A 274 -20.88 -14.74 0.88
C LEU A 274 -20.22 -13.36 0.91
N LEU A 275 -19.18 -13.14 0.11
CA LEU A 275 -18.48 -11.86 0.03
C LEU A 275 -19.31 -10.80 -0.69
N LEU A 276 -20.07 -11.16 -1.72
CA LEU A 276 -21.04 -10.24 -2.34
C LEU A 276 -22.11 -9.84 -1.32
N PHE A 277 -22.64 -10.79 -0.54
CA PHE A 277 -23.58 -10.49 0.53
C PHE A 277 -22.97 -9.58 1.60
N ALA A 278 -21.76 -9.88 2.08
CA ALA A 278 -21.04 -9.01 3.00
C ALA A 278 -20.86 -7.61 2.42
N ALA A 279 -20.41 -7.50 1.17
CA ALA A 279 -20.27 -6.23 0.47
C ALA A 279 -21.60 -5.46 0.42
N THR A 280 -22.74 -6.10 0.19
CA THR A 280 -24.04 -5.37 0.22
C THR A 280 -24.36 -4.72 1.56
N LEU A 281 -23.77 -5.20 2.67
CA LEU A 281 -23.95 -4.60 4.00
C LEU A 281 -22.99 -3.44 4.25
N PHE A 282 -21.75 -3.51 3.77
CA PHE A 282 -20.72 -2.49 4.02
C PHE A 282 -20.64 -1.39 2.95
N GLN A 283 -20.96 -1.71 1.69
CA GLN A 283 -20.85 -0.80 0.56
C GLN A 283 -21.74 0.45 0.64
N PRO A 284 -22.94 0.47 1.28
CA PRO A 284 -23.71 1.71 1.39
C PRO A 284 -22.96 2.85 2.10
N ASN A 285 -22.23 2.52 3.18
CA ASN A 285 -21.46 3.52 3.92
C ASN A 285 -20.24 3.99 3.12
N LEU A 286 -19.59 3.06 2.41
CA LEU A 286 -18.48 3.38 1.51
C LEU A 286 -18.94 4.26 0.34
N ASN A 287 -20.07 3.94 -0.29
CA ASN A 287 -20.61 4.74 -1.39
C ASN A 287 -20.89 6.18 -0.97
N ARG A 288 -21.48 6.40 0.21
CA ARG A 288 -21.69 7.76 0.74
C ARG A 288 -20.37 8.48 1.02
N SER A 289 -19.38 7.78 1.57
CA SER A 289 -18.06 8.36 1.79
C SER A 289 -17.37 8.73 0.48
N THR A 290 -17.51 7.91 -0.56
CA THR A 290 -16.97 8.19 -1.90
C THR A 290 -17.71 9.33 -2.58
N GLU A 291 -19.03 9.43 -2.41
CA GLU A 291 -19.83 10.56 -2.92
C GLU A 291 -19.37 11.88 -2.30
N VAL A 292 -19.19 11.91 -0.97
CA VAL A 292 -18.62 13.08 -0.28
C VAL A 292 -17.19 13.37 -0.73
N ASP A 293 -16.35 12.34 -0.90
CA ASP A 293 -14.98 12.51 -1.40
C ASP A 293 -14.96 13.15 -2.80
N LEU A 294 -15.90 12.77 -3.68
CA LEU A 294 -16.05 13.35 -5.01
C LEU A 294 -16.50 14.81 -4.95
N LEU A 295 -17.54 15.12 -4.16
CA LEU A 295 -18.03 16.49 -3.97
C LEU A 295 -16.93 17.42 -3.43
N LEU A 296 -16.14 16.95 -2.47
CA LEU A 296 -15.00 17.70 -1.92
C LEU A 296 -13.91 17.95 -2.97
N ARG A 297 -13.59 16.95 -3.79
CA ARG A 297 -12.60 17.08 -4.89
C ARG A 297 -13.09 18.00 -6.00
N GLU A 298 -14.39 18.05 -6.25
CA GLU A 298 -15.02 18.94 -7.23
C GLU A 298 -15.21 20.36 -6.71
N GLY A 299 -14.93 20.62 -5.43
CA GLY A 299 -15.10 21.94 -4.80
C GLY A 299 -16.54 22.23 -4.35
N ALA A 300 -17.46 21.27 -4.46
CA ALA A 300 -18.84 21.36 -3.99
C ALA A 300 -18.93 21.12 -2.46
N ILE A 301 -18.18 21.90 -1.68
CA ILE A 301 -17.97 21.65 -0.24
C ILE A 301 -19.25 21.83 0.58
N GLU A 302 -20.09 22.82 0.25
CA GLU A 302 -21.37 23.02 0.93
C GLU A 302 -22.33 21.84 0.72
N GLU A 303 -22.38 21.29 -0.50
CA GLU A 303 -23.18 20.11 -0.82
C GLU A 303 -22.65 18.86 -0.12
N ALA A 304 -21.32 18.73 -0.03
CA ALA A 304 -20.67 17.67 0.73
C ALA A 304 -21.07 17.72 2.22
N ILE A 305 -21.00 18.90 2.85
CA ILE A 305 -21.40 19.08 4.25
C ILE A 305 -22.90 18.81 4.44
N ALA A 306 -23.75 19.31 3.54
CA ALA A 306 -25.18 19.06 3.60
C ALA A 306 -25.51 17.56 3.50
N THR A 307 -24.79 16.83 2.63
CA THR A 307 -24.92 15.38 2.48
C THR A 307 -24.50 14.65 3.77
N MET A 308 -23.40 15.08 4.40
CA MET A 308 -22.95 14.56 5.69
C MET A 308 -23.97 14.81 6.81
N GLN A 309 -24.48 16.04 6.93
CA GLN A 309 -25.51 16.40 7.92
C GLN A 309 -26.81 15.60 7.73
N ALA A 310 -27.24 15.41 6.49
CA ALA A 310 -28.47 14.67 6.20
C ALA A 310 -28.36 13.17 6.55
N ALA A 311 -27.17 12.58 6.37
CA ALA A 311 -26.93 11.17 6.61
C ALA A 311 -26.62 10.84 8.09
N GLY A 312 -25.97 11.78 8.80
CA GLY A 312 -25.52 11.60 10.19
C GLY A 312 -24.19 10.83 10.31
N GLU A 313 -23.58 10.90 11.50
CA GLU A 313 -22.24 10.34 11.77
C GLU A 313 -22.15 8.82 11.52
N ASP A 314 -23.15 8.06 11.98
CA ASP A 314 -23.20 6.59 11.86
C ASP A 314 -23.29 6.06 10.42
N ALA A 315 -23.61 6.94 9.46
CA ALA A 315 -23.71 6.60 8.05
C ALA A 315 -22.34 6.44 7.36
N TYR A 316 -21.26 6.84 8.03
CA TYR A 316 -19.91 6.83 7.50
C TYR A 316 -19.01 5.82 8.25
N PRO A 317 -18.02 5.20 7.59
CA PRO A 317 -17.07 4.33 8.28
C PRO A 317 -16.28 5.12 9.34
N VAL A 318 -16.07 4.53 10.53
CA VAL A 318 -15.32 5.19 11.62
C VAL A 318 -13.89 5.53 11.19
N VAL A 319 -13.28 4.70 10.34
CA VAL A 319 -11.91 4.86 9.82
C VAL A 319 -11.81 5.74 8.57
N TRP A 320 -12.93 6.28 8.06
CA TRP A 320 -12.90 7.14 6.88
C TRP A 320 -12.24 8.49 7.21
N ASP A 321 -11.26 8.85 6.39
CA ASP A 321 -10.56 10.14 6.39
C ASP A 321 -10.97 10.86 5.09
N PRO A 322 -11.68 12.00 5.12
CA PRO A 322 -12.10 12.73 3.92
C PRO A 322 -10.90 13.41 3.23
N PRO A 323 -10.98 13.74 1.93
CA PRO A 323 -9.94 14.48 1.24
C PRO A 323 -9.73 15.88 1.84
N PRO A 324 -8.49 16.39 1.82
CA PRO A 324 -7.33 15.80 1.15
C PRO A 324 -6.64 14.68 1.97
N LYS A 325 -6.55 13.48 1.37
CA LYS A 325 -6.00 12.26 2.00
C LYS A 325 -4.54 12.09 1.62
N HIS A 326 -3.74 11.41 2.44
CA HIS A 326 -2.39 11.00 2.05
C HIS A 326 -2.45 9.82 1.05
N PRO A 327 -1.69 9.80 -0.07
CA PRO A 327 -0.62 10.73 -0.48
C PRO A 327 -1.08 11.97 -1.26
N ASP A 328 -2.34 12.04 -1.68
CA ASP A 328 -2.95 13.10 -2.50
C ASP A 328 -2.99 14.50 -1.82
N ARG A 329 -2.46 14.65 -0.60
CA ARG A 329 -2.38 15.95 0.12
C ARG A 329 -1.60 17.02 -0.64
N GLY A 330 -0.74 16.62 -1.56
CA GLY A 330 0.02 17.55 -2.40
C GLY A 330 -0.82 18.19 -3.52
N ASP A 331 -1.98 17.63 -3.84
CA ASP A 331 -2.80 18.13 -4.95
C ASP A 331 -3.50 19.47 -4.61
N GLY A 332 -3.47 19.91 -3.35
CA GLY A 332 -3.95 21.22 -2.91
C GLY A 332 -5.47 21.37 -2.85
N PHE A 333 -6.25 20.44 -3.42
CA PHE A 333 -7.71 20.52 -3.46
C PHE A 333 -8.40 19.51 -2.51
N PRO A 334 -9.46 19.93 -1.78
CA PRO A 334 -9.96 21.30 -1.64
C PRO A 334 -9.06 22.18 -0.73
N GLU A 335 -9.06 23.48 -0.99
CA GLU A 335 -8.38 24.47 -0.13
C GLU A 335 -9.00 24.48 1.27
N ILE A 336 -8.16 24.45 2.32
CA ILE A 336 -8.65 24.40 3.72
C ILE A 336 -9.45 25.66 4.08
N SER A 337 -9.07 26.80 3.49
CA SER A 337 -9.78 28.08 3.63
C SER A 337 -11.24 27.96 3.18
N LEU A 338 -11.50 27.31 2.04
CA LEU A 338 -12.84 27.11 1.49
C LEU A 338 -13.66 26.13 2.35
N ILE A 339 -13.02 25.10 2.90
CA ILE A 339 -13.69 24.19 3.82
C ILE A 339 -14.09 24.91 5.11
N ALA A 340 -13.20 25.75 5.65
CA ALA A 340 -13.48 26.55 6.83
C ALA A 340 -14.67 27.52 6.60
N ASP A 341 -14.69 28.19 5.45
CA ASP A 341 -15.78 29.10 5.07
C ASP A 341 -17.12 28.36 4.93
N ALA A 342 -17.11 27.20 4.25
CA ALA A 342 -18.30 26.38 4.07
C ALA A 342 -18.83 25.82 5.40
N ILE A 343 -17.96 25.41 6.32
CA ILE A 343 -18.32 24.99 7.69
C ILE A 343 -19.03 26.11 8.44
N GLN A 344 -18.50 27.34 8.36
CA GLN A 344 -19.08 28.50 9.03
C GLN A 344 -20.43 28.87 8.42
N ALA A 345 -20.54 28.85 7.08
CA ALA A 345 -21.75 29.19 6.36
C ALA A 345 -22.91 28.22 6.63
N THR A 346 -22.61 26.92 6.67
CA THR A 346 -23.61 25.85 6.87
C THR A 346 -23.91 25.55 8.34
N ASN A 347 -23.14 26.15 9.27
CA ASN A 347 -23.18 25.83 10.70
C ASN A 347 -23.06 24.31 10.93
N ALA A 348 -21.99 23.73 10.38
CA ALA A 348 -21.78 22.29 10.36
C ALA A 348 -21.78 21.66 11.77
N GLU A 349 -22.27 20.42 11.87
CA GLU A 349 -22.27 19.70 13.14
C GLU A 349 -20.84 19.41 13.62
N ARG A 350 -20.66 19.29 14.94
CA ARG A 350 -19.32 19.21 15.54
C ARG A 350 -18.49 18.04 15.00
N TRP A 351 -19.10 16.88 14.78
CA TRP A 351 -18.40 15.70 14.26
C TRP A 351 -17.90 15.91 12.82
N ILE A 352 -18.61 16.69 12.00
CA ILE A 352 -18.19 17.05 10.63
C ILE A 352 -16.98 17.95 10.69
N VAL A 353 -17.04 18.97 11.55
CA VAL A 353 -15.91 19.89 11.80
C VAL A 353 -14.69 19.10 12.26
N ASP A 354 -14.87 18.24 13.26
CA ASP A 354 -13.79 17.43 13.78
C ASP A 354 -13.23 16.50 12.68
N ARG A 355 -14.08 15.86 11.86
CA ARG A 355 -13.67 14.94 10.78
C ARG A 355 -12.95 15.64 9.62
N LEU A 356 -13.50 16.73 9.08
CA LEU A 356 -12.89 17.46 7.95
C LEU A 356 -11.63 18.21 8.37
N MET A 357 -11.52 18.60 9.64
CA MET A 357 -10.45 19.48 10.10
C MET A 357 -9.43 18.81 11.04
N VAL A 358 -9.46 17.47 11.21
CA VAL A 358 -8.48 16.74 12.04
C VAL A 358 -7.03 17.14 11.69
N GLN A 359 -6.76 17.38 10.41
CA GLN A 359 -5.43 17.62 9.85
C GLN A 359 -5.30 19.00 9.18
N ALA A 360 -6.22 19.92 9.46
CA ALA A 360 -6.29 21.21 8.77
C ALA A 360 -4.99 22.02 8.86
N ASP A 361 -4.34 22.01 10.03
CA ASP A 361 -3.08 22.74 10.26
C ASP A 361 -1.95 22.24 9.35
N GLU A 362 -1.87 20.93 9.12
CA GLU A 362 -0.84 20.33 8.27
C GLU A 362 -1.12 20.60 6.78
N ILE A 363 -2.38 20.46 6.39
CA ILE A 363 -2.81 20.65 5.00
C ILE A 363 -2.63 22.12 4.60
N ALA A 364 -2.98 23.07 5.48
CA ALA A 364 -2.79 24.50 5.24
C ALA A 364 -1.30 24.84 4.99
N MET A 365 -0.39 24.30 5.81
CA MET A 365 1.06 24.50 5.58
C MET A 365 1.51 23.91 4.24
N ARG A 366 1.04 22.70 3.88
CA ARG A 366 1.43 22.06 2.61
C ARG A 366 0.92 22.80 1.38
N GLN A 367 -0.26 23.42 1.47
CA GLN A 367 -0.82 24.26 0.40
C GLN A 367 0.10 25.45 0.07
N GLU A 368 0.80 25.97 1.08
CA GLU A 368 1.82 27.03 0.95
C GLU A 368 3.24 26.48 0.71
N GLY A 369 3.37 25.23 0.25
CA GLY A 369 4.66 24.62 -0.10
C GLY A 369 5.50 24.13 1.08
N TRP A 370 4.96 24.13 2.30
CA TRP A 370 5.66 23.62 3.47
C TRP A 370 5.43 22.12 3.68
N TYR A 371 6.44 21.31 3.31
CA TYR A 371 6.38 19.85 3.41
C TYR A 371 7.02 19.28 4.68
N GLN A 372 7.62 20.14 5.51
CA GLN A 372 8.22 19.73 6.77
C GLN A 372 7.10 19.63 7.82
N GLY A 373 7.14 18.68 8.75
CA GLY A 373 6.05 18.56 9.73
C GLY A 373 6.05 19.74 10.71
N THR A 374 4.91 20.02 11.33
CA THR A 374 4.72 21.19 12.20
C THR A 374 5.08 20.97 13.67
N GLY A 375 5.39 19.74 14.10
CA GLY A 375 5.58 19.45 15.53
C GLY A 375 6.91 19.88 16.13
N SER A 376 7.87 20.36 15.34
CA SER A 376 9.08 21.01 15.84
C SER A 376 8.97 22.52 15.64
N LEU A 377 8.43 23.21 16.63
CA LEU A 377 8.22 24.66 16.58
C LEU A 377 9.52 25.45 16.48
N GLU A 378 10.59 24.96 17.11
CA GLU A 378 11.92 25.59 17.06
C GLU A 378 12.49 25.57 15.63
N TYR A 379 12.37 24.42 14.95
CA TYR A 379 12.81 24.28 13.57
C TYR A 379 11.98 25.16 12.62
N LEU A 380 10.67 25.22 12.84
CA LEU A 380 9.76 26.05 12.07
C LEU A 380 10.10 27.55 12.25
N ARG A 381 10.36 27.99 13.50
CA ARG A 381 10.80 29.36 13.80
C ARG A 381 12.10 29.74 13.10
N GLU A 382 13.11 28.87 13.10
CA GLU A 382 14.39 29.14 12.42
C GLU A 382 14.22 29.24 10.90
N ARG A 383 13.38 28.38 10.32
CA ARG A 383 13.27 28.26 8.87
C ARG A 383 12.35 29.30 8.24
N LEU A 384 11.24 29.67 8.89
CA LEU A 384 10.28 30.65 8.35
C LEU A 384 10.86 32.06 8.20
N GLN A 385 11.95 32.39 8.91
CA GLN A 385 12.66 33.66 8.75
C GLN A 385 13.25 33.88 7.34
N PHE A 386 13.36 32.81 6.54
CA PHE A 386 13.89 32.86 5.18
C PHE A 386 12.80 32.88 4.10
N GLU A 387 11.53 32.74 4.46
CA GLU A 387 10.41 32.79 3.53
C GLU A 387 10.04 34.25 3.20
N ASP A 388 9.36 34.46 2.08
CA ASP A 388 8.89 35.78 1.69
C ASP A 388 7.58 36.19 2.41
N GLU A 389 7.31 37.49 2.42
CA GLU A 389 6.14 38.07 3.08
C GLU A 389 4.80 37.55 2.51
N GLU A 390 4.73 37.30 1.20
CA GLU A 390 3.50 36.84 0.54
C GLU A 390 3.17 35.40 0.96
N THR A 391 4.18 34.52 1.00
CA THR A 391 4.04 33.16 1.51
C THR A 391 3.62 33.14 2.99
N LEU A 392 4.22 33.99 3.83
CA LEU A 392 3.84 34.09 5.25
C LEU A 392 2.40 34.61 5.44
N ASP A 393 1.98 35.58 4.63
CA ASP A 393 0.59 36.06 4.59
C ASP A 393 -0.37 34.96 4.13
N GLY A 394 0.02 34.19 3.10
CA GLY A 394 -0.70 33.01 2.62
C GLY A 394 -0.92 31.97 3.72
N MET A 395 0.12 31.69 4.52
CA MET A 395 0.02 30.78 5.67
C MET A 395 -0.89 31.33 6.78
N LEU A 396 -0.81 32.63 7.12
CA LEU A 396 -1.57 33.21 8.24
C LEU A 396 -3.08 33.16 8.02
N VAL A 397 -3.54 33.40 6.79
CA VAL A 397 -4.99 33.51 6.49
C VAL A 397 -5.77 32.25 6.87
N PRO A 398 -5.40 31.02 6.43
CA PRO A 398 -6.04 29.79 6.87
C PRO A 398 -5.97 29.58 8.38
N PHE A 399 -4.84 29.86 9.04
CA PHE A 399 -4.70 29.63 10.47
C PHE A 399 -5.58 30.55 11.31
N GLN A 400 -5.73 31.82 10.91
CA GLN A 400 -6.65 32.75 11.57
C GLN A 400 -8.10 32.26 11.48
N LYS A 401 -8.53 31.76 10.31
CA LYS A 401 -9.85 31.12 10.16
C LYS A 401 -10.00 29.88 11.06
N LEU A 402 -8.98 29.02 11.10
CA LEU A 402 -8.99 27.81 11.94
C LEU A 402 -9.00 28.13 13.46
N ARG A 403 -8.42 29.27 13.86
CA ARG A 403 -8.50 29.78 15.25
C ARG A 403 -9.94 30.13 15.62
N GLU A 404 -10.69 30.75 14.72
CA GLU A 404 -12.09 31.14 14.95
C GLU A 404 -13.03 29.93 15.08
N LEU A 405 -12.82 28.89 14.27
CA LEU A 405 -13.67 27.69 14.23
C LEU A 405 -13.53 26.77 15.47
N LYS A 406 -12.57 27.02 16.38
CA LYS A 406 -12.30 26.20 17.57
C LYS A 406 -12.20 24.70 17.23
N VAL A 407 -11.52 24.38 16.13
CA VAL A 407 -11.28 23.01 15.68
C VAL A 407 -10.34 22.28 16.64
N GLY A 408 -10.61 21.00 16.90
CA GLY A 408 -9.71 20.12 17.65
C GLY A 408 -9.78 20.24 19.18
N ASP A 409 -8.98 19.41 19.84
CA ASP A 409 -8.80 19.40 21.29
C ASP A 409 -8.00 20.64 21.76
N GLN A 410 -7.95 20.86 23.07
CA GLN A 410 -7.24 22.01 23.65
C GLN A 410 -5.76 22.05 23.21
N LYS A 411 -5.13 20.88 23.07
CA LYS A 411 -3.73 20.75 22.69
C LYS A 411 -3.49 21.18 21.24
N THR A 412 -4.39 20.81 20.33
CA THR A 412 -4.33 21.23 18.92
C THR A 412 -4.55 22.73 18.80
N ARG A 413 -5.47 23.31 19.59
CA ARG A 413 -5.70 24.77 19.61
C ARG A 413 -4.48 25.54 20.12
N GLN A 414 -3.87 25.08 21.21
CA GLN A 414 -2.63 25.68 21.74
C GLN A 414 -1.50 25.61 20.72
N HIS A 415 -1.34 24.46 20.06
CA HIS A 415 -0.33 24.29 19.02
C HIS A 415 -0.56 25.25 17.85
N ARG A 416 -1.82 25.44 17.44
CA ARG A 416 -2.20 26.41 16.40
C ARG A 416 -1.88 27.85 16.81
N GLU A 417 -2.16 28.22 18.06
CA GLU A 417 -1.82 29.55 18.58
C GLU A 417 -0.30 29.78 18.53
N GLU A 418 0.50 28.79 18.94
CA GLU A 418 1.96 28.85 18.85
C GLU A 418 2.45 28.95 17.39
N LEU A 419 1.81 28.23 16.45
CA LEU A 419 2.14 28.34 15.02
C LEU A 419 1.85 29.75 14.47
N ILE A 420 0.69 30.32 14.80
CA ILE A 420 0.33 31.69 14.39
C ILE A 420 1.35 32.69 14.92
N GLU A 421 1.70 32.60 16.21
CA GLU A 421 2.70 33.48 16.83
C GLU A 421 4.05 33.41 16.11
N ILE A 422 4.52 32.21 15.75
CA ILE A 422 5.79 32.04 15.04
C ILE A 422 5.73 32.61 13.61
N ILE A 423 4.62 32.42 12.90
CA ILE A 423 4.47 32.96 11.54
C ILE A 423 4.38 34.49 11.59
N GLU A 424 3.68 35.07 12.57
CA GLU A 424 3.62 36.52 12.81
C GLU A 424 5.02 37.10 13.15
N GLU A 425 5.78 36.44 14.04
CA GLU A 425 7.15 36.81 14.38
C GLU A 425 8.06 36.80 13.14
N ALA A 426 7.98 35.76 12.32
CA ALA A 426 8.76 35.64 11.08
C ALA A 426 8.39 36.75 10.09
N ARG A 427 7.10 37.05 9.94
CA ARG A 427 6.59 38.11 9.06
C ARG A 427 7.11 39.49 9.49
N GLU A 428 7.04 39.81 10.78
CA GLU A 428 7.57 41.08 11.30
C GLU A 428 9.08 41.21 11.05
N ALA A 429 9.85 40.13 11.21
CA ALA A 429 11.28 40.12 10.93
C ALA A 429 11.59 40.38 9.44
N VAL A 430 10.80 39.80 8.53
CA VAL A 430 10.94 40.02 7.08
C VAL A 430 10.62 41.48 6.72
N ILE A 431 9.58 42.06 7.31
CA ILE A 431 9.21 43.48 7.10
C ILE A 431 10.34 44.40 7.60
N GLN A 432 10.83 44.19 8.82
CA GLN A 432 11.94 44.97 9.38
C GLN A 432 13.21 44.87 8.51
N ALA A 433 13.52 43.68 7.98
CA ALA A 433 14.65 43.48 7.09
C ALA A 433 14.47 44.20 5.74
N LYS A 434 13.25 44.25 5.19
CA LYS A 434 12.94 45.01 3.98
C LYS A 434 13.06 46.52 4.21
N GLU A 435 12.56 47.02 5.35
CA GLU A 435 12.66 48.43 5.73
C GLU A 435 14.11 48.87 5.94
N ALA A 436 14.92 48.05 6.62
CA ALA A 436 16.34 48.31 6.81
C ALA A 436 17.07 48.43 5.46
N LYS A 437 16.84 47.50 4.53
CA LYS A 437 17.42 47.54 3.19
C LYS A 437 16.96 48.76 2.37
N ALA A 438 15.69 49.15 2.49
CA ALA A 438 15.17 50.35 1.83
C ALA A 438 15.83 51.62 2.37
N SER A 439 16.14 51.67 3.67
CA SER A 439 16.84 52.81 4.29
C SER A 439 18.32 52.89 3.91
N GLU A 440 18.99 51.76 3.73
CA GLU A 440 20.40 51.71 3.28
C GLU A 440 20.52 52.10 1.80
N GLY A 441 19.65 51.58 0.93
CA GLY A 441 19.67 51.86 -0.51
C GLY A 441 19.40 53.32 -0.87
N SER A 442 18.60 54.05 -0.08
CA SER A 442 18.39 55.49 -0.32
C SER A 442 19.64 56.35 -0.10
N THR A 443 20.65 55.82 0.59
CA THR A 443 21.88 56.57 0.88
C THR A 443 22.94 56.38 -0.22
N GLU A 444 22.95 55.22 -0.91
CA GLU A 444 23.93 54.94 -1.96
C GLU A 444 23.56 55.57 -3.32
N ASP A 445 22.28 55.78 -3.62
CA ASP A 445 21.85 56.43 -4.87
C ASP A 445 22.08 57.97 -4.88
N GLU A 446 22.22 58.62 -3.72
CA GLU A 446 22.64 60.03 -3.64
C GLU A 446 24.14 60.21 -3.93
N ASP A 447 24.99 59.27 -3.52
CA ASP A 447 26.45 59.36 -3.72
C ASP A 447 26.90 58.94 -5.15
N VAL A 448 26.11 58.15 -5.88
CA VAL A 448 26.39 57.79 -7.28
C VAL A 448 25.92 58.87 -8.27
N ALA A 449 24.90 59.65 -7.92
CA ALA A 449 24.44 60.78 -8.73
C ALA A 449 25.44 61.95 -8.78
N GLU A 450 26.35 62.08 -7.80
CA GLU A 450 27.36 63.15 -7.77
C GLU A 450 28.66 62.81 -8.54
N ASN A 451 28.83 61.55 -8.98
CA ASN A 451 30.08 61.09 -9.65
C ASN A 451 29.94 60.68 -11.14
N GLN A 452 28.77 60.84 -11.77
CA GLN A 452 28.56 60.52 -13.21
C GLN A 452 28.52 61.73 -14.16
N VAL A 453 28.98 62.92 -13.76
CA VAL A 453 28.94 64.12 -14.63
C VAL A 453 30.16 64.28 -15.56
N THR A 454 31.20 63.42 -15.49
CA THR A 454 32.38 63.60 -16.35
C THR A 454 32.99 62.27 -16.83
N GLU A 455 32.45 61.68 -17.91
CA GLU A 455 33.28 61.06 -18.96
C GLU A 455 32.50 60.79 -20.27
N THR A 456 32.43 61.83 -21.09
CA THR A 456 32.92 61.88 -22.49
C THR A 456 32.89 60.60 -23.36
N THR A 457 31.86 60.52 -24.22
CA THR A 457 31.90 60.19 -25.68
C THR A 457 32.84 59.11 -26.27
N GLY A 458 32.21 58.12 -26.93
CA GLY A 458 32.60 57.61 -28.26
C GLY A 458 32.61 56.07 -28.43
N PRO A 459 32.54 55.52 -29.66
CA PRO A 459 31.65 55.84 -30.78
C PRO A 459 30.72 54.66 -31.15
N VAL A 460 29.73 55.03 -31.95
CA VAL A 460 28.80 54.20 -32.74
C VAL A 460 29.49 53.01 -33.41
N VAL A 461 28.99 51.80 -33.17
CA VAL A 461 29.09 50.67 -34.11
C VAL A 461 27.69 50.04 -34.21
N SER A 462 27.09 50.29 -35.36
CA SER A 462 25.98 49.54 -35.95
C SER A 462 26.43 48.13 -36.34
N ASP A 463 25.52 47.15 -36.22
CA ASP A 463 25.17 46.13 -37.22
C ASP A 463 24.24 45.12 -36.52
N GLU A 464 22.95 45.11 -36.87
CA GLU A 464 22.35 44.30 -37.94
C GLU A 464 22.15 42.81 -37.56
N GLN A 465 20.86 42.45 -37.53
CA GLN A 465 20.28 41.21 -38.07
C GLN A 465 20.72 39.86 -37.47
N SER A 466 19.76 39.13 -36.91
CA SER A 466 18.97 38.13 -37.66
C SER A 466 18.39 37.06 -36.73
N SER A 467 17.14 36.64 -37.03
CA SER A 467 16.57 35.27 -36.98
C SER A 467 17.00 34.30 -35.86
N GLU A 468 16.13 33.57 -35.15
CA GLU A 468 14.86 32.92 -35.51
C GLU A 468 13.91 32.84 -34.30
#